data_AF-A0A2J8P1X4-F1
#
_entry.id   AF-A0A2J8P1X4-F1
#
_cell.length_a   1.000
_cell.length_b   1.000
_cell.length_c   1.000
_cell.angle_alpha   90.00
_cell.angle_beta   90.00
_cell.angle_gamma   90.00
#
_symmetry.space_group_name_H-M   'P 1'
#
loop_
_entity.id
_entity.type
_entity.pdbx_description
1 polymer ?
#
loop_
_entity_poly.entity_id
_entity_poly.type
_entity_poly.pdbx_seq_one_letter_code
_entity_poly.pdbx_strand_id
1 'polypeptide(L)'
;MHNFEEELTCPICYSIFEDPRVLPCSHTFCRNCLENILQASGNFYIWRPLRIPLKCPNCRSITEITPTGIESLPVNFALRAIIEKYQQEDHPDIVTCPEHYRQPLNVYCLLDKKLVCGHCLTIGQHHGHPIDDLQSAYLKEKDTPQKLLEQLTDT
;
A
#
# COMPACT_ATOMS: atom_id res chain seq x y z
N MET A 1 -18.33 -2.55 0.96
CA MET A 1 -17.87 -1.16 0.76
C MET A 1 -16.76 -1.20 -0.28
N HIS A 2 -16.77 -0.30 -1.26
CA HIS A 2 -15.76 -0.30 -2.33
C HIS A 2 -14.40 0.09 -1.73
N ASN A 3 -13.35 -0.72 -2.00
CA ASN A 3 -12.00 -0.40 -1.56
C ASN A 3 -11.44 0.72 -2.46
N PHE A 4 -11.32 1.94 -1.94
CA PHE A 4 -10.80 3.09 -2.67
C PHE A 4 -9.26 3.08 -2.81
N GLU A 5 -8.57 2.13 -2.18
CA GLU A 5 -7.11 2.05 -2.20
C GLU A 5 -6.56 1.98 -3.62
N GLU A 6 -7.19 1.21 -4.52
CA GLU A 6 -6.77 1.09 -5.92
C GLU A 6 -6.81 2.45 -6.64
N GLU A 7 -7.81 3.29 -6.37
CA GLU A 7 -7.95 4.62 -6.98
C GLU A 7 -6.91 5.63 -6.46
N LEU A 8 -6.32 5.36 -5.29
CA LEU A 8 -5.27 6.18 -4.67
C LEU A 8 -3.86 5.66 -4.97
N THR A 9 -3.72 4.62 -5.79
CA THR A 9 -2.42 4.04 -6.12
C THR A 9 -1.82 4.57 -7.42
N CYS A 10 -0.51 4.74 -7.40
CA CYS A 10 0.26 5.10 -8.57
C CYS A 10 0.41 3.90 -9.52
N PRO A 11 0.13 4.05 -10.83
CA PRO A 11 0.19 2.95 -11.79
C PRO A 11 1.62 2.47 -12.11
N ILE A 12 2.65 3.12 -11.57
CA ILE A 12 4.06 2.74 -11.76
C ILE A 12 4.58 1.93 -10.58
N CYS A 13 4.40 2.41 -9.35
CA CYS A 13 4.90 1.74 -8.15
C CYS A 13 3.85 0.91 -7.40
N TYR A 14 2.59 0.92 -7.86
CA TYR A 14 1.47 0.20 -7.26
C TYR A 14 1.30 0.46 -5.76
N SER A 15 1.68 1.66 -5.33
CA SER A 15 1.60 2.14 -3.95
C SER A 15 0.80 3.43 -3.92
N ILE A 16 0.26 3.81 -2.76
CA ILE A 16 -0.42 5.10 -2.57
C ILE A 16 0.47 6.24 -3.09
N PHE A 17 -0.11 7.20 -3.81
CA PHE A 17 0.70 8.28 -4.40
C PHE A 17 1.51 9.04 -3.35
N GLU A 18 2.79 9.18 -3.63
CA GLU A 18 3.71 10.03 -2.89
C GLU A 18 4.13 11.20 -3.77
N ASP A 19 3.86 12.41 -3.29
CA ASP A 19 4.05 13.67 -4.02
C ASP A 19 3.49 13.62 -5.46
N PRO A 20 2.15 13.56 -5.62
CA PRO A 20 1.50 13.33 -6.91
C PRO A 20 1.70 14.51 -7.86
N ARG A 21 2.39 14.29 -8.98
CA ARG A 21 2.64 15.26 -10.05
C ARG A 21 1.73 14.99 -11.25
N VAL A 22 1.15 16.04 -11.83
CA VAL A 22 0.21 15.95 -12.95
C VAL A 22 0.90 16.31 -14.26
N LEU A 23 0.79 15.43 -15.25
CA LEU A 23 1.20 15.74 -16.63
C LEU A 23 0.11 16.55 -17.35
N PRO A 24 0.45 17.33 -18.40
CA PRO A 24 -0.53 18.06 -19.23
C PRO A 24 -1.65 17.19 -19.83
N CYS A 25 -1.43 15.88 -19.96
CA CYS A 25 -2.47 14.91 -20.34
C CYS A 25 -3.37 14.47 -19.17
N SER A 26 -3.36 15.19 -18.05
CA SER A 26 -4.14 14.97 -16.82
C SER A 26 -3.85 13.68 -16.02
N HIS A 27 -2.94 12.83 -16.49
CA HIS A 27 -2.49 11.66 -15.74
C HIS A 27 -1.53 12.06 -14.61
N THR A 28 -1.68 11.40 -13.47
CA THR A 28 -0.94 11.69 -12.24
C THR A 28 -0.02 10.52 -11.88
N PHE A 29 1.18 10.82 -11.39
CA PHE A 29 2.21 9.85 -10.98
C PHE A 29 2.99 10.39 -9.78
N CYS A 30 3.64 9.52 -9.00
CA CYS A 30 4.56 9.97 -7.97
C CYS A 30 5.74 10.74 -8.59
N ARG A 31 6.22 11.80 -7.93
CA ARG A 31 7.41 12.55 -8.34
C ARG A 31 8.59 11.63 -8.64
N ASN A 32 8.91 10.73 -7.71
CA ASN A 32 10.04 9.80 -7.84
C ASN A 32 9.87 8.81 -9.00
N CYS A 33 8.62 8.41 -9.32
CA CYS A 33 8.35 7.54 -10.46
C CYS A 33 8.63 8.25 -11.79
N LEU A 34 8.24 9.52 -11.91
CA LEU A 34 8.56 10.32 -13.10
C LEU A 34 10.06 10.60 -13.23
N GLU A 35 10.74 10.84 -12.10
CA GLU A 35 12.18 11.06 -12.05
C GLU A 35 12.95 9.81 -12.52
N ASN A 36 12.55 8.62 -12.08
CA ASN A 36 13.12 7.35 -12.53
C ASN A 36 12.90 7.12 -14.04
N ILE A 37 11.71 7.45 -14.57
CA ILE A 37 11.45 7.36 -16.02
C ILE A 37 12.37 8.31 -16.80
N LEU A 38 12.52 9.54 -16.31
CA LEU A 38 13.38 10.55 -16.93
C LEU A 38 14.84 10.08 -16.98
N GLN A 39 15.35 9.53 -15.87
CA GLN A 39 16.70 8.98 -15.78
C GLN A 39 16.89 7.74 -16.69
N ALA A 40 15.92 6.83 -16.72
CA ALA A 40 15.96 5.64 -17.57
C ALA A 40 15.92 5.98 -19.08
N SER A 41 15.34 7.12 -19.44
CA SER A 41 15.28 7.61 -20.83
C SER A 41 16.57 8.25 -21.35
N GLY A 42 17.72 7.96 -20.70
CA GLY A 42 19.03 8.62 -20.79
C GLY A 42 19.75 8.75 -22.15
N ASN A 43 19.07 8.68 -23.28
CA ASN A 43 19.65 8.85 -24.62
C ASN A 43 19.25 10.16 -25.33
N PHE A 44 18.41 11.03 -24.73
CA PHE A 44 17.95 12.27 -25.38
C PHE A 44 18.81 13.51 -25.07
N TYR A 45 19.76 13.43 -24.14
CA TYR A 45 20.63 14.55 -23.74
C TYR A 45 21.60 15.02 -24.85
N ILE A 46 21.75 14.25 -25.92
CA ILE A 46 22.77 14.51 -26.95
C ILE A 46 22.31 15.55 -27.98
N TRP A 47 21.00 15.72 -28.20
CA TRP A 47 20.50 16.51 -29.36
C TRP A 47 19.62 17.72 -29.01
N ARG A 48 19.14 17.88 -27.77
CA ARG A 48 18.40 19.09 -27.32
C ARG A 48 18.71 19.44 -25.85
N PRO A 49 19.64 20.36 -25.56
CA PRO A 49 20.05 20.68 -24.19
C PRO A 49 18.99 21.42 -23.35
N LEU A 50 17.87 21.86 -23.93
CA LEU A 50 16.93 22.78 -23.24
C LEU A 50 15.59 22.15 -22.84
N ARG A 51 15.18 21.02 -23.43
CA ARG A 51 13.90 20.35 -23.14
C ARG A 51 14.00 18.84 -23.31
N ILE A 52 13.50 18.09 -22.32
CA ILE A 52 13.55 16.63 -22.32
C ILE A 52 12.14 16.08 -22.57
N PRO A 53 11.92 15.27 -23.64
CA PRO A 53 10.61 14.71 -23.91
C PRO A 53 10.30 13.55 -22.95
N LEU A 54 9.27 13.71 -22.12
CA LEU A 54 8.74 12.68 -21.24
C LEU A 54 7.46 12.09 -21.83
N LYS A 55 7.40 10.78 -22.01
CA LYS A 55 6.20 10.07 -22.46
C LYS A 55 5.37 9.62 -21.27
N CYS A 56 4.08 9.94 -21.28
CA CYS A 56 3.13 9.45 -20.28
C CYS A 56 3.01 7.91 -20.36
N PRO A 57 3.20 7.17 -19.26
CA PRO A 57 3.01 5.71 -19.24
C PRO A 57 1.60 5.24 -19.61
N ASN A 58 0.56 6.03 -19.29
CA ASN A 58 -0.83 5.64 -19.50
C ASN A 58 -1.31 5.91 -20.93
N CYS A 59 -1.04 7.10 -21.46
CA CYS A 59 -1.60 7.55 -22.75
C CYS A 59 -0.56 7.84 -23.83
N ARG A 60 0.74 7.73 -23.52
CA ARG A 60 1.88 7.99 -24.43
C ARG A 60 2.01 9.43 -24.93
N SER A 61 1.17 10.36 -24.47
CA SER A 61 1.32 11.80 -24.72
C SER A 61 2.71 12.29 -24.27
N ILE A 62 3.32 13.15 -25.09
CA ILE A 62 4.67 13.68 -24.85
C ILE A 62 4.55 15.04 -24.14
N THR A 63 5.29 15.18 -23.05
CA THR A 63 5.45 16.42 -22.30
C THR A 63 6.89 16.87 -22.37
N GLU A 64 7.13 18.13 -22.71
CA GLU A 64 8.48 18.69 -22.67
C GLU A 64 8.82 19.18 -21.26
N ILE A 65 9.78 18.54 -20.62
CA ILE A 65 10.26 18.90 -19.28
C ILE A 65 11.35 19.95 -19.39
N THR A 66 11.25 20.98 -18.55
CA THR A 66 12.23 22.07 -18.44
C THR A 66 13.53 21.60 -17.75
N PRO A 67 14.62 22.39 -17.79
CA PRO A 67 15.86 22.05 -17.08
C PRO A 67 15.70 21.89 -15.56
N THR A 68 14.65 22.49 -14.98
CA THR A 68 14.26 22.32 -13.57
C THR A 68 13.68 20.93 -13.26
N GLY A 69 13.49 20.07 -14.27
CA GLY A 69 13.10 18.68 -14.10
C GLY A 69 11.63 18.50 -13.70
N ILE A 70 11.37 17.37 -13.04
CA ILE A 70 10.03 16.95 -12.60
C ILE A 70 9.42 17.92 -11.57
N GLU A 71 10.24 18.69 -10.85
CA GLU A 71 9.78 19.71 -9.90
C GLU A 71 8.95 20.83 -10.55
N SER A 72 9.10 21.02 -11.86
CA SER A 72 8.29 21.99 -12.60
C SER A 72 6.84 21.56 -12.81
N LEU A 73 6.53 20.27 -12.63
CA LEU A 73 5.19 19.75 -12.87
C LEU A 73 4.26 20.11 -11.71
N PRO A 74 2.99 20.49 -11.98
CA PRO A 74 2.05 20.85 -10.95
C PRO A 74 1.75 19.66 -10.02
N VAL A 75 1.59 19.96 -8.74
CA VAL A 75 1.16 18.98 -7.74
C VAL A 75 -0.36 18.81 -7.83
N ASN A 76 -0.84 17.57 -7.76
CA ASN A 76 -2.26 17.30 -7.59
C ASN A 76 -2.67 17.52 -6.13
N PHE A 77 -2.88 18.78 -5.72
CA PHE A 77 -3.25 19.11 -4.34
C PHE A 77 -4.57 18.48 -3.90
N ALA A 78 -5.53 18.29 -4.83
CA ALA A 78 -6.79 17.62 -4.52
C ALA A 78 -6.58 16.15 -4.16
N LEU A 79 -5.82 15.40 -4.98
CA LEU A 79 -5.47 14.02 -4.70
C LEU A 79 -4.63 13.90 -3.42
N ARG A 80 -3.68 14.80 -3.22
CA ARG A 80 -2.89 14.85 -1.97
C ARG A 80 -3.79 15.03 -0.75
N ALA A 81 -4.75 15.95 -0.79
CA ALA A 81 -5.69 16.17 0.32
C ALA A 81 -6.61 14.95 0.56
N ILE A 82 -7.01 14.24 -0.50
CA ILE A 82 -7.77 12.99 -0.40
C ILE A 82 -6.92 11.90 0.27
N ILE A 83 -5.65 11.75 -0.14
CA ILE A 83 -4.71 10.80 0.46
C ILE A 83 -4.44 11.13 1.93
N GLU A 84 -4.24 12.40 2.26
CA GLU A 84 -4.05 12.85 3.64
C GLU A 84 -5.28 12.52 4.50
N LYS A 85 -6.50 12.71 3.97
CA LYS A 85 -7.72 12.31 4.66
C LYS A 85 -7.86 10.80 4.79
N TYR A 86 -7.59 10.05 3.72
CA TYR A 86 -7.61 8.58 3.73
C TYR A 86 -6.64 8.01 4.77
N GLN A 87 -5.46 8.62 4.93
CA GLN A 87 -4.48 8.22 5.94
C GLN A 87 -4.82 8.69 7.37
N GLN A 88 -5.60 9.76 7.52
CA GLN A 88 -6.09 10.27 8.81
C GLN A 88 -7.35 9.57 9.29
N GLU A 89 -8.17 9.07 8.35
CA GLU A 89 -9.16 8.05 8.64
C GLU A 89 -8.36 6.83 9.11
N ASP A 90 -8.26 6.72 10.43
CA ASP A 90 -7.84 5.51 11.11
C ASP A 90 -8.68 4.39 10.49
N HIS A 91 -8.14 3.65 9.52
CA HIS A 91 -8.84 2.51 8.94
C HIS A 91 -8.99 1.54 10.09
N PRO A 92 -10.17 1.49 10.77
CA PRO A 92 -10.28 0.76 12.03
C PRO A 92 -10.07 -0.74 11.82
N ASP A 93 -10.09 -1.15 10.55
CA ASP A 93 -10.09 -2.53 10.09
C ASP A 93 -8.67 -3.09 9.89
N ILE A 94 -7.61 -2.27 9.80
CA ILE A 94 -6.24 -2.78 9.57
C ILE A 94 -5.40 -2.66 10.84
N VAL A 95 -5.55 -3.65 11.72
CA VAL A 95 -4.68 -3.80 12.89
C VAL A 95 -3.28 -4.19 12.41
N THR A 96 -2.25 -3.41 12.75
CA THR A 96 -0.86 -3.68 12.36
C THR A 96 -0.05 -4.33 13.46
N CYS A 97 0.97 -5.10 13.06
CA CYS A 97 1.90 -5.75 13.97
C CYS A 97 2.76 -4.72 14.72
N PRO A 98 2.88 -4.80 16.06
CA PRO A 98 3.69 -3.86 16.83
C PRO A 98 5.20 -4.06 16.62
N GLU A 99 5.64 -5.27 16.24
CA GLU A 99 7.06 -5.60 16.06
C GLU A 99 7.52 -5.40 14.61
N HIS A 100 6.61 -5.47 13.63
CA HIS A 100 6.94 -5.41 12.22
C HIS A 100 6.25 -4.22 11.55
N TYR A 101 7.03 -3.21 11.19
CA TYR A 101 6.54 -1.94 10.66
C TYR A 101 5.60 -2.12 9.47
N ARG A 102 4.40 -1.56 9.58
CA ARG A 102 3.33 -1.61 8.56
C ARG A 102 2.91 -3.01 8.09
N GLN A 103 3.22 -4.05 8.86
CA GLN A 103 2.75 -5.39 8.53
C GLN A 103 1.34 -5.61 9.10
N PRO A 104 0.35 -5.97 8.27
CA PRO A 104 -1.01 -6.21 8.76
C PRO A 104 -1.06 -7.49 9.59
N LEU A 105 -1.83 -7.47 10.69
CA LEU A 105 -2.19 -8.65 11.45
C LEU A 105 -3.37 -9.33 10.76
N ASN A 106 -3.10 -10.41 10.03
CA ASN A 106 -4.10 -11.07 9.18
C ASN A 106 -4.07 -12.61 9.26
N VAL A 107 -3.27 -13.20 10.16
CA VAL A 107 -3.21 -14.64 10.37
C VAL A 107 -3.44 -14.98 11.83
N TYR A 108 -4.21 -16.03 12.11
CA TYR A 108 -4.41 -16.50 13.47
C TYR A 108 -3.44 -17.64 13.81
N CYS A 109 -2.59 -17.44 14.82
CA CYS A 109 -1.74 -18.49 15.35
C CYS A 109 -2.54 -19.35 16.34
N LEU A 110 -2.68 -20.65 16.07
CA LEU A 110 -3.42 -21.58 16.92
C LEU A 110 -2.70 -21.90 18.23
N LEU A 111 -1.36 -21.86 18.22
CA LEU A 111 -0.56 -22.16 19.41
C LEU A 111 -0.61 -21.01 20.42
N ASP A 112 -0.40 -19.79 19.95
CA ASP A 112 -0.34 -18.58 20.79
C ASP A 112 -1.69 -17.88 20.95
N LYS A 113 -2.73 -18.37 20.27
CA LYS A 113 -4.10 -17.84 20.28
C LYS A 113 -4.19 -16.34 20.01
N LYS A 114 -3.41 -15.85 19.05
CA LYS A 114 -3.35 -14.42 18.71
C LYS A 114 -3.20 -14.17 17.21
N LEU A 115 -3.60 -12.97 16.83
CA LEU A 115 -3.38 -12.41 15.51
C LEU A 115 -1.88 -12.11 15.31
N VAL A 116 -1.33 -12.54 14.17
CA VAL A 116 0.07 -12.34 13.76
C VAL A 116 0.14 -11.89 12.31
N CYS A 117 1.29 -11.32 11.90
CA CYS A 117 1.55 -10.96 10.50
C CYS A 117 2.41 -12.03 9.80
N GLY A 118 2.56 -11.91 8.47
CA GLY A 118 3.37 -12.86 7.70
C GLY A 118 4.85 -12.92 8.11
N HIS A 119 5.42 -11.81 8.61
CA HIS A 119 6.80 -11.79 9.10
C HIS A 119 6.96 -12.61 10.39
N CYS A 120 5.97 -12.55 11.30
CA CYS A 120 5.96 -13.39 12.49
C CYS A 120 6.07 -14.89 12.15
N LEU A 121 5.44 -15.34 11.06
CA LEU A 121 5.38 -16.74 10.63
C LEU A 121 6.59 -17.21 9.84
N THR A 122 7.25 -16.31 9.11
CA THR A 122 8.31 -16.69 8.16
C THR A 122 9.69 -16.57 8.77
N ILE A 123 9.93 -15.51 9.55
CA ILE A 123 11.23 -15.21 10.14
C ILE A 123 11.17 -14.87 11.63
N GLY A 124 9.97 -14.64 12.15
CA GLY A 124 9.74 -14.23 13.53
C GLY A 124 9.48 -15.40 14.49
N GLN A 125 8.94 -15.06 15.66
CA GLN A 125 8.72 -15.99 16.78
C GLN A 125 7.62 -17.03 16.54
N HIS A 126 6.87 -16.93 15.44
CA HIS A 126 5.77 -17.85 15.11
C HIS A 126 6.15 -18.78 13.96
N HIS A 127 7.45 -18.90 13.68
CA HIS A 127 7.95 -19.75 12.62
C HIS A 127 7.66 -21.22 12.90
N GLY A 128 6.89 -21.85 12.00
CA GLY A 128 6.46 -23.25 12.12
C GLY A 128 5.27 -23.49 13.05
N HIS A 129 4.67 -22.44 13.62
CA HIS A 129 3.45 -22.59 14.41
C HIS A 129 2.25 -22.93 13.51
N PRO A 130 1.31 -23.78 13.99
CA PRO A 130 0.09 -24.05 13.26
C PRO A 130 -0.78 -22.78 13.18
N ILE A 131 -1.33 -22.53 12.00
CA ILE A 131 -2.19 -21.38 11.71
C ILE A 131 -3.58 -21.83 11.27
N ASP A 132 -4.54 -20.92 11.37
CA ASP A 132 -5.90 -21.10 10.88
C ASP A 132 -6.40 -19.82 10.20
N ASP A 133 -7.46 -19.94 9.40
CA ASP A 133 -8.14 -18.76 8.88
C ASP A 133 -8.90 -18.03 9.99
N LEU A 134 -9.00 -16.71 9.87
CA LEU A 134 -9.57 -15.86 10.92
C LEU A 134 -11.04 -16.18 11.22
N GLN A 135 -11.79 -16.59 10.21
CA GLN A 135 -13.22 -16.87 10.36
C GLN A 135 -13.42 -18.18 11.13
N SER A 136 -12.71 -19.24 10.76
CA SER A 136 -12.74 -20.53 11.46
C SER A 136 -12.24 -20.40 12.89
N ALA A 137 -11.13 -19.67 13.11
CA ALA A 137 -10.60 -19.41 14.45
C ALA A 137 -11.62 -18.67 15.32
N TYR A 138 -12.27 -17.62 14.79
CA TYR A 138 -13.30 -16.88 15.51
C TYR A 138 -14.49 -17.76 15.91
N LEU A 139 -15.00 -18.60 15.00
CA LEU A 139 -16.11 -19.50 15.30
C LEU A 139 -15.75 -20.49 16.40
N LYS A 140 -14.54 -21.06 16.35
CA LYS A 140 -14.06 -22.00 17.38
C LYS A 140 -13.93 -21.32 18.74
N GLU A 141 -13.25 -20.17 18.82
CA GLU A 141 -13.03 -19.46 20.10
C GLU A 141 -14.30 -18.80 20.66
N LYS A 142 -15.30 -18.53 19.82
CA LYS A 142 -16.61 -18.05 20.29
C LYS A 142 -17.43 -19.15 20.97
N ASP A 143 -17.27 -20.39 20.49
CA ASP A 143 -18.05 -21.55 20.93
C ASP A 143 -17.40 -22.28 22.11
N THR A 144 -16.08 -22.15 22.28
CA THR A 144 -15.32 -22.77 23.39
C THR A 144 -15.87 -22.46 24.79
N PRO A 145 -16.27 -21.23 25.15
CA PRO A 145 -16.73 -20.94 26.51
C PRO A 145 -18.03 -21.67 26.86
N GLN A 146 -18.95 -21.77 25.89
CA GLN A 146 -20.23 -22.46 26.09
C GLN A 146 -19.99 -23.97 26.29
N LYS A 147 -19.15 -24.59 25.46
CA LYS A 147 -18.79 -26.01 25.61
C LYS A 147 -18.09 -26.31 26.92
N LEU A 148 -17.20 -25.43 27.37
CA LEU A 148 -16.52 -25.57 28.66
C LEU A 148 -17.51 -25.45 29.82
N LEU A 149 -18.49 -24.55 29.73
CA LEU A 149 -19.53 -24.40 30.73
C LEU A 149 -20.37 -25.68 30.86
N GLU A 150 -20.82 -26.25 29.73
CA GLU A 150 -21.58 -27.51 29.69
C GLU A 150 -20.80 -28.65 30.36
N GLN A 151 -19.51 -28.80 30.05
CA GLN A 151 -18.64 -29.81 30.67
C GLN A 151 -18.44 -29.64 32.17
N LEU A 152 -18.45 -28.40 32.67
CA LEU A 152 -18.29 -28.08 34.10
C LEU A 152 -19.60 -28.19 34.88
N THR A 153 -20.76 -28.11 34.22
CA THR A 153 -22.08 -28.25 34.86
C THR A 153 -22.59 -29.68 34.90
N ASP A 154 -22.00 -30.59 34.11
CA ASP A 154 -22.34 -32.02 34.08
C ASP A 154 -21.56 -32.87 35.13
N THR A 155 -20.92 -32.23 36.13
CA THR A 155 -20.29 -32.88 37.29
C THR A 155 -21.00 -32.61 38.60
#